data_AF-A0A436V290-F1
#
_entry.id   AF-A0A436V290-F1
#
_cell.length_a   1.000
_cell.length_b   1.000
_cell.length_c   1.000
_cell.angle_alpha   90.00
_cell.angle_beta   90.00
_cell.angle_gamma   90.00
#
_symmetry.space_group_name_H-M   'P 1'
#
loop_
_entity.id
_entity.type
_entity.pdbx_description
1 polymer ?
#
loop_
_entity_poly.entity_id
_entity_poly.type
_entity_poly.pdbx_seq_one_letter_code
_entity_poly.pdbx_strand_id
1 'polypeptide(L)' 'CFYVGALGSRKTHAKRVERLLALGASADQIARIHAPIGLDIGAASPAEIAVAVLAQTIHAFRSRGLEAKGAVA' A
#
# COMPACT_ATOMS: atom_id res chain seq x y z
N CYS A 1 3.16 11.18 -6.52
CA CYS A 1 4.16 10.13 -6.33
C CYS A 1 3.72 8.87 -7.07
N PHE A 2 4.65 8.18 -7.69
CA PHE A 2 4.98 6.83 -7.30
C PHE A 2 3.89 5.84 -6.85
N TYR A 3 4.15 5.38 -5.65
CA TYR A 3 3.49 4.36 -4.88
C TYR A 3 3.56 4.87 -3.45
N VAL A 4 2.52 4.64 -2.68
CA VAL A 4 2.50 4.97 -1.27
C VAL A 4 1.99 3.74 -0.54
N GLY A 5 2.81 3.23 0.35
CA GLY A 5 2.45 2.15 1.24
C GLY A 5 2.83 2.51 2.66
N ALA A 6 2.19 1.89 3.62
CA ALA A 6 2.41 2.23 5.01
C ALA A 6 2.25 1.04 5.96
N LEU A 7 3.27 0.87 6.81
CA LEU A 7 3.40 -0.23 7.77
C LEU A 7 2.34 -0.19 8.87
N GLY A 8 2.07 -1.35 9.46
CA GLY A 8 1.14 -1.50 10.58
C GLY A 8 -0.10 -2.31 10.21
N SER A 9 -0.69 -2.93 11.24
CA SER A 9 -1.88 -3.78 11.09
C SER A 9 -3.07 -3.03 10.49
N ARG A 10 -4.10 -3.78 10.07
CA ARG A 10 -5.38 -3.22 9.59
C ARG A 10 -5.98 -2.21 10.58
N LYS A 11 -5.90 -2.50 11.88
CA LYS A 11 -6.33 -1.60 12.97
C LYS A 11 -5.52 -0.30 13.00
N THR A 12 -4.20 -0.37 12.84
CA THR A 12 -3.34 0.82 12.77
C THR A 12 -3.63 1.64 11.51
N HIS A 13 -3.92 0.98 10.38
CA HIS A 13 -4.31 1.67 9.16
C HIS A 13 -5.65 2.39 9.30
N ALA A 14 -6.69 1.78 9.90
CA ALA A 14 -7.97 2.45 10.15
C ALA A 14 -7.78 3.76 10.93
N LYS A 15 -6.99 3.74 12.01
CA LYS A 15 -6.62 4.96 12.75
C LYS A 15 -5.84 5.98 11.92
N ARG A 16 -5.07 5.53 10.91
CA ARG A 16 -4.39 6.42 9.96
C ARG A 16 -5.40 7.08 9.04
N VAL A 17 -6.38 6.33 8.53
CA VAL A 17 -7.47 6.85 7.69
C VAL A 17 -8.24 7.95 8.45
N GLU A 18 -8.66 7.68 9.68
CA GLU A 18 -9.34 8.67 10.54
C GLU A 18 -8.56 9.98 10.68
N ARG A 19 -7.25 9.89 10.99
CA ARG A 19 -6.38 11.07 11.12
C ARG A 19 -6.19 11.81 9.80
N LEU A 20 -6.05 11.10 8.68
CA LEU A 20 -5.88 11.73 7.37
C LEU A 20 -7.15 12.43 6.90
N LEU A 21 -8.32 11.83 7.13
CA LEU A 21 -9.62 12.46 6.88
C LEU A 21 -9.78 13.73 7.72
N ALA A 22 -9.42 13.68 9.01
CA ALA A 22 -9.46 14.85 9.90
C ALA A 22 -8.52 15.99 9.45
N LEU A 23 -7.44 15.66 8.72
CA LEU A 23 -6.52 16.62 8.13
C LEU A 23 -6.96 17.11 6.72
N GLY A 24 -8.13 16.68 6.25
CA GLY A 24 -8.70 17.12 4.97
C GLY A 24 -8.26 16.32 3.75
N ALA A 25 -7.61 15.16 3.92
CA ALA A 25 -7.31 14.28 2.79
C ALA A 25 -8.61 13.66 2.25
N SER A 26 -8.74 13.57 0.93
CA SER A 26 -9.91 12.94 0.30
C SER A 26 -9.85 11.41 0.41
N ALA A 27 -11.02 10.76 0.32
CA ALA A 27 -11.10 9.31 0.27
C ALA A 27 -10.24 8.72 -0.87
N ASP A 28 -10.23 9.35 -2.05
CA ASP A 28 -9.42 8.93 -3.19
C ASP A 28 -7.92 9.04 -2.91
N GLN A 29 -7.48 10.09 -2.23
CA GLN A 29 -6.08 10.24 -1.84
C GLN A 29 -5.64 9.14 -0.86
N ILE A 30 -6.53 8.79 0.08
CA ILE A 30 -6.30 7.75 1.09
C ILE A 30 -6.34 6.36 0.46
N ALA A 31 -7.25 6.11 -0.48
CA ALA A 31 -7.40 4.82 -1.16
C ALA A 31 -6.14 4.39 -1.93
N ARG A 32 -5.26 5.34 -2.29
CA ARG A 32 -3.96 5.03 -2.90
C ARG A 32 -2.95 4.39 -1.94
N ILE A 33 -3.19 4.42 -0.63
CA ILE A 33 -2.28 3.88 0.38
C ILE A 33 -2.42 2.37 0.47
N HIS A 34 -1.35 1.65 0.14
CA HIS A 34 -1.26 0.21 0.38
C HIS A 34 -0.92 -0.06 1.85
N ALA A 35 -1.88 -0.59 2.60
CA ALA A 35 -1.71 -0.85 4.03
C ALA A 35 -2.50 -2.10 4.49
N PRO A 36 -1.86 -3.06 5.18
CA PRO A 36 -0.42 -3.11 5.49
C PRO A 36 0.44 -3.21 4.22
N ILE A 37 1.57 -2.49 4.18
CA ILE A 37 2.54 -2.63 3.10
C ILE A 37 3.34 -3.93 3.27
N GLY A 38 3.64 -4.59 2.15
CA GLY A 38 4.32 -5.87 2.04
C GLY A 38 3.44 -6.90 1.33
N LEU A 39 4.06 -7.80 0.56
CA LEU A 39 3.39 -9.03 0.12
C LEU A 39 3.17 -9.96 1.32
N ASP A 40 2.08 -10.72 1.28
CA ASP A 40 1.77 -11.69 2.32
C ASP A 40 2.65 -12.95 2.15
N ILE A 41 3.81 -12.92 2.79
CA ILE A 41 4.79 -14.02 2.81
C ILE A 41 4.93 -14.64 4.21
N GLY A 42 4.05 -14.30 5.15
CA GLY A 42 4.18 -14.72 6.55
C GLY A 42 5.34 -14.05 7.30
N ALA A 43 5.77 -12.85 6.87
CA ALA A 43 6.91 -12.13 7.45
C ALA A 43 6.71 -11.79 8.94
N ALA A 44 7.70 -12.11 9.77
CA ALA A 44 7.73 -11.83 11.20
C ALA A 44 8.97 -11.03 11.62
N SER A 45 10.14 -11.27 11.00
CA SER A 45 11.36 -10.52 11.30
C SER A 45 11.47 -9.21 10.52
N PRO A 46 12.23 -8.21 11.01
CA PRO A 46 12.44 -6.96 10.25
C PRO A 46 13.01 -7.18 8.84
N ALA A 47 13.89 -8.17 8.68
CA ALA A 47 14.46 -8.51 7.38
C ALA A 47 13.40 -9.08 6.41
N GLU A 48 12.55 -10.00 6.88
CA GLU A 48 11.44 -10.53 6.08
C GLU A 48 10.44 -9.43 5.70
N ILE A 49 10.12 -8.52 6.63
CA ILE A 49 9.24 -7.38 6.37
C ILE A 49 9.85 -6.49 5.29
N ALA A 50 11.15 -6.22 5.34
CA ALA A 50 11.84 -5.43 4.32
C ALA A 50 11.75 -6.09 2.93
N VAL A 51 11.98 -7.41 2.85
CA VAL A 51 11.83 -8.18 1.60
C VAL A 51 10.39 -8.10 1.07
N ALA A 52 9.39 -8.30 1.93
CA ALA A 52 7.99 -8.22 1.56
C ALA A 52 7.61 -6.84 0.99
N VAL A 53 8.10 -5.77 1.62
CA VAL A 53 7.88 -4.39 1.20
C VAL A 53 8.54 -4.09 -0.15
N LEU A 54 9.79 -4.49 -0.32
CA LEU A 54 10.51 -4.32 -1.58
C LEU A 54 9.83 -5.10 -2.71
N ALA A 55 9.40 -6.34 -2.45
CA ALA A 55 8.69 -7.15 -3.42
C ALA A 55 7.37 -6.49 -3.88
N GLN A 56 6.55 -5.98 -2.96
CA GLN A 56 5.31 -5.26 -3.32
C GLN A 56 5.61 -3.97 -4.09
N THR A 57 6.66 -3.25 -3.70
CA THR A 57 7.06 -2.00 -4.37
C THR A 57 7.53 -2.26 -5.81
N ILE A 58 8.35 -3.30 -6.02
CA ILE A 58 8.80 -3.72 -7.36
C ILE A 58 7.61 -4.21 -8.18
N HIS A 59 6.71 -4.99 -7.60
CA HIS A 59 5.49 -5.44 -8.28
C HIS A 59 4.66 -4.23 -8.75
N ALA A 60 4.35 -3.31 -7.85
CA ALA A 60 3.65 -2.06 -8.15
C ALA A 60 4.42 -1.15 -9.12
N PHE A 61 5.74 -1.34 -9.28
CA PHE A 61 6.53 -0.66 -10.31
C PHE A 61 6.37 -1.29 -11.69
N ARG A 62 6.30 -2.62 -11.76
CA ARG A 62 6.21 -3.37 -13.02
C ARG A 62 4.79 -3.49 -13.56
N SER A 63 3.76 -3.43 -12.70
CA SER A 63 2.35 -3.60 -13.10
C SER A 63 1.62 -2.32 -13.53
N ARG A 64 2.27 -1.16 -13.46
CA ARG A 64 1.69 0.18 -13.67
C ARG A 64 1.00 0.39 -15.02
N GLY A 65 1.37 -0.39 -16.02
CA GLY A 65 0.78 -0.37 -17.36
C GLY A 65 -0.11 -1.57 -17.68
N LEU A 66 -0.25 -2.54 -16.76
CA LEU A 66 -1.10 -3.72 -16.92
C LEU A 66 -2.50 -3.46 -16.37
N GLU A 67 -2.61 -2.80 -15.21
CA GLU A 67 -3.90 -2.37 -14.64
C GLU A 67 -4.62 -1.36 -15.56
N ALA A 68 -3.88 -0.46 -16.21
CA ALA A 68 -4.44 0.48 -17.20
C ALA A 68 -4.95 -0.22 -18.48
N LYS A 69 -4.45 -1.42 -18.81
CA LYS A 69 -4.91 -2.23 -19.96
C LYS A 69 -6.12 -3.11 -19.62
N GLY A 70 -6.33 -3.45 -18.35
CA GLY A 70 -7.47 -4.27 -17.90
C GLY A 70 -8.79 -3.51 -17.77
N ALA A 71 -8.76 -2.18 -17.71
CA ALA A 71 -9.96 -1.33 -17.62
C ALA A 71 -10.61 -1.01 -18.99
N VAL A 72 -10.12 -1.60 -20.08
CA VAL A 72 -10.66 -1.44 -21.45
C VAL A 72 -11.23 -2.76 -21.99
N ALA A 73 -11.82 -3.58 -21.12
CA ALA A 73 -12.56 -4.78 -21.48
C ALA A 73 -13.96 -4.75 -20.85
#